data_AF-A0A0F8ZFE1-F1
#
_entry.id   AF-A0A0F8ZFE1-F1
#
_cell.length_a   1.000
_cell.length_b   1.000
_cell.length_c   1.000
_cell.angle_alpha   90.00
_cell.angle_beta   90.00
_cell.angle_gamma   90.00
#
_symmetry.space_group_name_H-M   'P 1'
#
loop_
_entity.id
_entity.type
_entity.pdbx_description
1 polymer ?
#
loop_
_entity_poly.entity_id
_entity_poly.type
_entity_poly.pdbx_seq_one_letter_code
_entity_poly.pdbx_strand_id
1 'polypeptide(L)'
;MTTATYYLRPDGNWGDTQVWTDFGDGLWDTIHDAVGDSVASHPTTVLARTRGTSSDKWNFNRGVLGWDTSAIDDATVIDSAKVRLYCTLITVTELTGAYIGIYQSSPASDASVVVNDYSTLGSTLLSIQKLVTTITAGTWVEFTLNDAGIALINKTGFTNFGIRISYDALDSEPGPAGQKRAASVLF
;
A
#
# COMPACT_ATOMS: atom_id res chain seq x y z
N MET A 1 27.50 12.92 3.46
CA MET A 1 26.11 12.50 3.26
C MET A 1 25.63 11.93 4.57
N THR A 2 24.57 12.49 5.15
CA THR A 2 24.01 12.04 6.43
C THR A 2 22.80 11.16 6.13
N THR A 3 22.69 10.02 6.80
CA THR A 3 21.54 9.12 6.66
C THR A 3 20.73 9.16 7.95
N ALA A 4 19.43 9.42 7.83
CA ALA A 4 18.48 9.28 8.92
C ALA A 4 17.59 8.04 8.66
N THR A 5 17.25 7.32 9.72
CA THR A 5 16.35 6.16 9.65
C THR A 5 15.17 6.43 10.56
N TYR A 6 13.98 6.36 9.99
CA TYR A 6 12.72 6.46 10.71
C TYR A 6 12.04 5.10 10.67
N TYR A 7 11.47 4.70 11.81
CA TYR A 7 10.69 3.48 11.91
C TYR A 7 9.20 3.80 11.74
N LEU A 8 8.45 2.82 11.25
CA LEU A 8 6.99 2.89 11.25
C LEU A 8 6.52 3.19 12.67
N ARG A 9 5.51 4.05 12.79
CA ARG A 9 5.09 4.48 14.12
C ARG A 9 4.59 3.28 14.94
N PRO A 10 5.06 3.12 16.18
CA PRO A 10 4.66 2.00 17.02
C PRO A 10 3.28 2.20 17.69
N ASP A 11 2.60 3.33 17.45
CA ASP A 11 1.30 3.63 18.03
C ASP A 11 0.17 2.88 17.32
N GLY A 12 -0.70 2.28 18.13
CA GLY A 12 -1.80 1.44 17.65
C GLY A 12 -2.63 2.11 16.54
N ASN A 13 -2.78 1.40 15.42
CA ASN A 13 -3.54 1.77 14.22
C ASN A 13 -2.83 2.71 13.21
N TRP A 14 -1.50 2.83 13.21
CA TRP A 14 -0.79 3.67 12.23
C TRP A 14 0.33 3.04 11.46
N GLY A 15 1.39 2.63 12.16
CA GLY A 15 2.67 2.34 11.50
C GLY A 15 2.51 1.32 10.38
N ASP A 16 1.58 0.40 10.56
CA ASP A 16 1.28 -0.62 9.60
C ASP A 16 -0.22 -0.91 9.72
N THR A 17 -1.02 -0.28 8.85
CA THR A 17 -2.48 -0.45 8.87
C THR A 17 -2.99 -0.82 7.50
N GLN A 18 -3.89 -1.78 7.45
CA GLN A 18 -4.64 -2.09 6.25
C GLN A 18 -6.07 -1.55 6.34
N VAL A 19 -6.54 -1.03 5.22
CA VAL A 19 -7.95 -0.73 4.97
C VAL A 19 -8.41 -1.61 3.82
N TRP A 20 -9.61 -2.17 3.93
CA TRP A 20 -10.12 -3.09 2.92
C TRP A 20 -11.60 -2.92 2.72
N THR A 21 -12.05 -3.46 1.59
CA THR A 21 -13.46 -3.71 1.30
C THR A 21 -13.65 -5.19 1.00
N ASP A 22 -14.72 -5.75 1.56
CA ASP A 22 -15.07 -7.16 1.47
C ASP A 22 -16.39 -7.33 0.70
N PHE A 23 -16.34 -8.13 -0.37
CA PHE A 23 -17.42 -8.93 -0.98
C PHE A 23 -18.81 -8.34 -1.23
N GLY A 24 -19.07 -7.05 -1.06
CA GLY A 24 -20.39 -6.45 -1.26
C GLY A 24 -20.85 -6.50 -2.73
N ASP A 25 -21.14 -7.70 -3.24
CA ASP A 25 -21.59 -8.06 -4.59
C ASP A 25 -20.84 -7.43 -5.78
N GLY A 26 -19.70 -6.82 -5.52
CA GLY A 26 -19.08 -5.89 -6.46
C GLY A 26 -18.29 -6.56 -7.57
N LEU A 27 -18.58 -6.11 -8.79
CA LEU A 27 -17.65 -6.13 -9.91
C LEU A 27 -16.41 -5.30 -9.56
N TRP A 28 -15.35 -5.40 -10.37
CA TRP A 28 -14.09 -4.67 -10.18
C TRP A 28 -14.31 -3.21 -9.77
N ASP A 29 -15.06 -2.46 -10.58
CA ASP A 29 -15.34 -1.03 -10.39
C ASP A 29 -16.01 -0.75 -9.03
N THR A 30 -16.96 -1.60 -8.62
CA THR A 30 -17.70 -1.41 -7.37
C THR A 30 -16.79 -1.50 -6.14
N ILE A 31 -15.83 -2.44 -6.15
CA ILE A 31 -14.91 -2.65 -5.03
C ILE A 31 -13.74 -1.66 -5.10
N HIS A 32 -13.28 -1.31 -6.31
CA HIS A 32 -12.20 -0.34 -6.50
C HIS A 32 -12.62 1.05 -6.00
N ASP A 33 -13.86 1.47 -6.32
CA ASP A 33 -14.42 2.79 -6.00
C ASP A 33 -15.17 2.84 -4.65
N ALA A 34 -15.13 1.74 -3.88
CA ALA A 34 -15.73 1.68 -2.56
C ALA A 34 -15.09 2.67 -1.58
N VAL A 35 -15.78 2.91 -0.46
CA VAL A 35 -15.27 3.75 0.65
C VAL A 35 -14.51 2.96 1.72
N GLY A 36 -14.30 1.66 1.50
CA GLY A 36 -13.79 0.71 2.50
C GLY A 36 -14.90 0.19 3.43
N ASP A 37 -14.71 -1.02 3.95
CA ASP A 37 -15.64 -1.67 4.89
C ASP A 37 -15.02 -1.92 6.26
N SER A 38 -13.69 -1.96 6.35
CA SER A 38 -13.00 -2.29 7.60
C SER A 38 -11.54 -1.83 7.61
N VAL A 39 -10.98 -1.79 8.83
CA VAL A 39 -9.61 -1.38 9.14
C VAL A 39 -9.01 -2.33 10.18
N ALA A 40 -7.71 -2.63 10.05
CA ALA A 40 -7.00 -3.54 10.95
C ALA A 40 -5.56 -3.09 11.06
N SER A 41 -5.08 -3.15 12.29
CA SER A 41 -3.76 -2.72 12.69
C SER A 41 -2.83 -3.93 12.72
N HIS A 42 -1.61 -3.76 12.19
CA HIS A 42 -0.50 -4.73 12.28
C HIS A 42 -0.79 -6.10 11.64
N PRO A 43 -1.34 -6.14 10.41
CA PRO A 43 -0.41 -6.30 9.27
C PRO A 43 -0.84 -5.60 7.96
N THR A 44 0.14 -5.12 7.19
CA THR A 44 -0.10 -4.40 5.93
C THR A 44 -0.14 -5.44 4.85
N THR A 45 -1.34 -5.92 4.58
CA THR A 45 -1.57 -6.75 3.42
C THR A 45 -1.81 -5.86 2.22
N VAL A 46 -1.00 -6.03 1.18
CA VAL A 46 -1.29 -5.51 -0.15
C VAL A 46 -1.87 -6.65 -0.95
N LEU A 47 -3.12 -6.52 -1.38
CA LEU A 47 -3.82 -7.63 -2.00
C LEU A 47 -4.76 -7.17 -3.11
N ALA A 48 -4.71 -7.88 -4.23
CA ALA A 48 -5.79 -7.96 -5.20
C ALA A 48 -6.14 -9.43 -5.44
N ARG A 49 -7.40 -9.79 -5.26
CA ARG A 49 -7.86 -11.17 -5.34
C ARG A 49 -9.28 -11.28 -5.87
N THR A 50 -9.52 -12.24 -6.75
CA THR A 50 -10.85 -12.82 -6.95
C THR A 50 -11.10 -13.90 -5.90
N ARG A 51 -12.26 -13.87 -5.23
CA ARG A 51 -12.64 -14.90 -4.26
C ARG A 51 -13.58 -15.92 -4.88
N GLY A 52 -13.14 -17.17 -4.85
CA GLY A 52 -14.00 -18.36 -4.99
C GLY A 52 -13.72 -19.17 -6.25
N THR A 53 -14.15 -20.42 -6.25
CA THR A 53 -14.18 -21.32 -7.42
C THR A 53 -15.30 -21.00 -8.40
N SER A 54 -16.24 -20.14 -8.01
CA SER A 54 -17.57 -20.04 -8.66
C SER A 54 -18.24 -18.66 -8.54
N SER A 55 -17.53 -17.63 -8.07
CA SER A 55 -18.09 -16.27 -7.97
C SER A 55 -17.05 -15.24 -8.39
N ASP A 56 -17.39 -14.44 -9.39
CA ASP A 56 -16.54 -13.44 -10.04
C ASP A 56 -16.41 -12.17 -9.17
N LYS A 57 -15.97 -12.32 -7.92
CA LYS A 57 -15.97 -11.24 -6.92
C LYS A 57 -14.56 -10.82 -6.54
N TRP A 58 -14.33 -9.51 -6.47
CA TRP A 58 -13.04 -8.92 -6.09
C TRP A 58 -12.96 -8.54 -4.60
N ASN A 59 -11.73 -8.48 -4.08
CA ASN A 59 -11.37 -7.95 -2.77
C ASN A 59 -10.03 -7.23 -2.88
N PHE A 60 -9.93 -6.07 -2.23
CA PHE A 60 -8.70 -5.28 -2.13
C PHE A 60 -8.34 -5.01 -0.69
N ASN A 61 -7.07 -5.19 -0.36
CA ASN A 61 -6.46 -4.64 0.84
C ASN A 61 -5.41 -3.63 0.40
N ARG A 62 -5.51 -2.42 0.96
CA ARG A 62 -4.60 -1.30 0.74
C ARG A 62 -3.87 -1.01 2.05
N GLY A 63 -2.57 -0.77 1.97
CA GLY A 63 -1.77 -0.41 3.15
C GLY A 63 -1.63 1.09 3.31
N VAL A 64 -1.73 1.57 4.55
CA VAL A 64 -1.39 2.93 4.97
C VAL A 64 -0.19 2.84 5.91
N LEU A 65 0.86 3.58 5.59
CA LEU A 65 2.16 3.54 6.25
C LEU A 65 2.51 4.94 6.74
N GLY A 66 2.77 5.08 8.04
CA GLY A 66 3.06 6.36 8.69
C GLY A 66 4.42 6.40 9.37
N TRP A 67 5.12 7.52 9.23
CA TRP A 67 6.37 7.84 9.94
C TRP A 67 6.27 9.20 10.61
N ASP A 68 6.95 9.35 11.74
CA ASP A 68 7.28 10.66 12.31
C ASP A 68 8.62 11.12 11.73
N THR A 69 8.57 12.08 10.82
CA THR A 69 9.75 12.65 10.15
C THR A 69 10.06 14.05 10.65
N SER A 70 9.44 14.51 11.74
CA SER A 70 9.56 15.86 12.31
C SER A 70 10.99 16.23 12.74
N ALA A 71 11.87 15.24 12.89
CA ALA A 71 13.28 15.47 13.21
C ALA A 71 14.13 15.87 11.99
N ILE A 72 13.57 15.91 10.78
CA ILE A 72 14.26 16.43 9.60
C ILE A 72 14.20 17.96 9.65
N ASP A 73 15.35 18.63 9.61
CA ASP A 73 15.36 20.10 9.51
C ASP A 73 14.72 20.55 8.19
N ASP A 74 13.84 21.57 8.23
CA ASP A 74 13.14 22.10 7.05
C ASP A 74 14.08 22.47 5.89
N ALA A 75 15.28 22.98 6.21
CA ALA A 75 16.31 23.35 5.24
C ALA A 75 17.07 22.15 4.65
N THR A 76 16.88 20.94 5.17
CA THR A 76 17.54 19.72 4.69
C THR A 76 17.14 19.42 3.27
N VAL A 77 18.11 19.26 2.37
CA VAL A 77 17.86 18.70 1.04
C VAL A 77 17.88 17.18 1.13
N ILE A 78 16.83 16.52 0.65
CA ILE A 78 16.72 15.07 0.62
C ILE A 78 17.13 14.58 -0.77
N ASP A 79 18.33 14.01 -0.89
CA ASP A 79 18.84 13.51 -2.17
C ASP A 79 18.23 12.15 -2.55
N SER A 80 17.88 11.33 -1.56
CA SER A 80 17.26 10.02 -1.77
C SER A 80 16.52 9.56 -0.52
N ALA A 81 15.49 8.75 -0.71
CA ALA A 81 14.75 8.11 0.37
C ALA A 81 14.31 6.70 -0.05
N LYS A 82 14.18 5.81 0.94
CA LYS A 82 13.73 4.44 0.73
C LYS A 82 12.70 4.06 1.78
N VAL A 83 11.60 3.44 1.34
CA VAL A 83 10.69 2.71 2.22
C VAL A 83 11.12 1.25 2.23
N ARG A 84 11.25 0.65 3.43
CA ARG A 84 11.70 -0.73 3.61
C ARG A 84 10.65 -1.46 4.44
N LEU A 85 10.08 -2.53 3.88
CA LEU A 85 9.04 -3.34 4.51
C LEU A 85 9.48 -4.80 4.53
N TYR A 86 9.19 -5.52 5.62
CA TYR A 86 9.64 -6.91 5.76
C TYR A 86 8.55 -7.86 5.27
N CYS A 87 8.77 -8.54 4.15
CA CYS A 87 7.75 -9.46 3.63
C CYS A 87 7.68 -10.71 4.52
N THR A 88 6.54 -10.94 5.17
CA THR A 88 6.29 -12.12 6.00
C THR A 88 5.66 -13.26 5.23
N LEU A 89 4.82 -12.95 4.24
CA LEU A 89 4.12 -13.91 3.40
C LEU A 89 3.93 -13.34 1.99
N ILE A 90 4.08 -14.20 0.98
CA ILE A 90 3.68 -13.88 -0.39
C ILE A 90 2.90 -15.05 -0.99
N THR A 91 1.83 -14.74 -1.72
CA THR A 91 1.04 -15.71 -2.48
C THR A 91 0.64 -15.08 -3.80
N VAL A 92 0.97 -15.75 -4.91
CA VAL A 92 0.62 -15.30 -6.27
C VAL A 92 -0.05 -16.45 -7.01
N THR A 93 -1.19 -16.17 -7.62
CA THR A 93 -1.98 -17.07 -8.45
C THR A 93 -2.44 -16.28 -9.66
N GLU A 94 -1.89 -16.58 -10.84
CA GLU A 94 -2.26 -15.95 -12.13
C GLU A 94 -2.05 -14.43 -12.26
N LEU A 95 -1.59 -13.74 -11.22
CA LEU A 95 -1.21 -12.31 -11.24
C LEU A 95 0.31 -12.11 -11.29
N THR A 96 1.02 -12.90 -12.10
CA THR A 96 2.49 -12.90 -12.15
C THR A 96 3.12 -11.62 -12.69
N GLY A 97 2.35 -10.84 -13.46
CA GLY A 97 2.73 -9.51 -13.98
C GLY A 97 2.36 -8.34 -13.07
N ALA A 98 1.81 -8.59 -11.87
CA ALA A 98 1.44 -7.51 -10.96
C ALA A 98 2.69 -6.86 -10.35
N TYR A 99 2.60 -5.56 -10.09
CA TYR A 99 3.61 -4.84 -9.34
C TYR A 99 3.03 -4.29 -8.04
N ILE A 100 3.87 -4.06 -7.05
CA ILE A 100 3.54 -3.25 -5.89
C ILE A 100 4.42 -2.01 -5.88
N GLY A 101 3.90 -0.92 -5.34
CA GLY A 101 4.62 0.35 -5.24
C GLY A 101 4.12 1.18 -4.08
N ILE A 102 4.90 2.20 -3.73
CA ILE A 102 4.48 3.22 -2.78
C ILE A 102 3.67 4.26 -3.55
N TYR A 103 2.51 4.62 -3.02
CA TYR A 103 1.56 5.55 -3.62
C TYR A 103 1.25 6.70 -2.66
N GLN A 104 0.71 7.78 -3.20
CA GLN A 104 0.18 8.86 -2.39
C GLN A 104 -0.95 8.36 -1.48
N SER A 105 -0.90 8.79 -0.21
CA SER A 105 -1.97 8.59 0.76
C SER A 105 -2.20 9.90 1.49
N SER A 106 -3.46 10.23 1.76
CA SER A 106 -3.84 11.42 2.51
C SER A 106 -4.92 11.10 3.53
N PRO A 107 -4.62 10.29 4.57
CA PRO A 107 -5.58 9.98 5.61
C PRO A 107 -6.14 11.26 6.25
N ALA A 108 -7.38 11.22 6.72
CA ALA A 108 -8.07 12.41 7.24
C ALA A 108 -7.47 12.94 8.57
N SER A 109 -6.70 12.13 9.27
CA SER A 109 -6.06 12.43 10.56
C SER A 109 -4.66 11.85 10.55
N ASP A 110 -3.74 12.41 11.33
CA ASP A 110 -2.44 11.77 11.61
C ASP A 110 -2.48 10.89 12.87
N ALA A 111 -3.65 10.80 13.54
CA ALA A 111 -3.83 10.17 14.85
C ALA A 111 -4.62 8.85 14.83
N SER A 112 -5.39 8.55 13.78
CA SER A 112 -5.93 7.19 13.50
C SER A 112 -6.19 6.95 12.01
N VAL A 113 -5.82 5.79 11.47
CA VAL A 113 -6.37 5.33 10.18
C VAL A 113 -7.77 4.75 10.41
N VAL A 114 -8.73 5.17 9.59
CA VAL A 114 -10.13 4.75 9.65
C VAL A 114 -10.58 4.18 8.32
N VAL A 115 -11.74 3.51 8.31
CA VAL A 115 -12.27 2.82 7.12
C VAL A 115 -12.31 3.72 5.88
N ASN A 116 -12.79 4.96 6.04
CA ASN A 116 -12.91 5.92 4.94
C ASN A 116 -11.56 6.31 4.29
N ASP A 117 -10.44 6.07 4.97
CA ASP A 117 -9.11 6.32 4.40
C ASP A 117 -8.80 5.35 3.24
N TYR A 118 -9.57 4.27 3.05
CA TYR A 118 -9.50 3.46 1.85
C TYR A 118 -9.56 4.28 0.56
N SER A 119 -10.43 5.30 0.53
CA SER A 119 -10.64 6.19 -0.61
C SER A 119 -9.61 7.33 -0.72
N THR A 120 -8.77 7.54 0.32
CA THR A 120 -7.78 8.62 0.35
C THR A 120 -6.41 8.19 -0.20
N LEU A 121 -6.24 6.90 -0.51
CA LEU A 121 -5.10 6.43 -1.29
C LEU A 121 -5.28 6.78 -2.76
N GLY A 122 -4.42 7.65 -3.27
CA GLY A 122 -4.38 8.03 -4.67
C GLY A 122 -3.72 6.98 -5.57
N SER A 123 -3.61 7.32 -6.85
CA SER A 123 -2.92 6.53 -7.88
C SER A 123 -1.54 7.08 -8.26
N THR A 124 -1.10 8.19 -7.66
CA THR A 124 0.24 8.77 -7.87
C THR A 124 1.31 7.82 -7.34
N LEU A 125 2.12 7.24 -8.24
CA LEU A 125 3.24 6.37 -7.89
C LEU A 125 4.42 7.20 -7.35
N LEU A 126 4.90 6.86 -6.16
CA LEU A 126 5.95 7.57 -5.41
C LEU A 126 7.27 6.80 -5.35
N SER A 127 7.34 5.59 -5.92
CA SER A 127 8.55 4.77 -5.88
C SER A 127 8.80 4.02 -7.18
N ILE A 128 10.01 3.47 -7.31
CA ILE A 128 10.27 2.38 -8.26
C ILE A 128 9.44 1.16 -7.81
N GLN A 129 8.62 0.62 -8.72
CA GLN A 129 7.76 -0.53 -8.47
C GLN A 129 8.56 -1.84 -8.32
N LYS A 130 7.96 -2.81 -7.62
CA LYS A 130 8.48 -4.18 -7.46
C LYS A 130 7.52 -5.18 -8.07
N LEU A 131 8.02 -6.02 -8.97
CA LEU A 131 7.24 -7.13 -9.53
C LEU A 131 6.96 -8.14 -8.41
N VAL A 132 5.70 -8.52 -8.22
CA VAL A 132 5.30 -9.39 -7.09
C VAL A 132 6.06 -10.72 -7.09
N THR A 133 6.35 -11.28 -8.27
CA THR A 133 7.07 -12.55 -8.43
C THR A 133 8.56 -12.45 -8.10
N THR A 134 9.11 -11.26 -7.90
CA THR A 134 10.51 -11.05 -7.48
C THR A 134 10.66 -10.93 -5.97
N ILE A 135 9.56 -10.84 -5.23
CA ILE A 135 9.57 -10.68 -3.78
C ILE A 135 9.70 -12.06 -3.13
N THR A 136 10.54 -12.13 -2.09
CA THR A 136 10.79 -13.35 -1.32
C THR A 136 10.31 -13.14 0.12
N ALA A 137 9.51 -14.06 0.64
CA ALA A 137 9.12 -14.04 2.05
C ALA A 137 10.34 -14.22 2.97
N GLY A 138 10.30 -13.61 4.15
CA GLY A 138 11.41 -13.58 5.09
C GLY A 138 12.51 -12.57 4.74
N THR A 139 12.23 -11.60 3.84
CA THR A 139 13.22 -10.61 3.40
C THR A 139 12.66 -9.19 3.40
N TRP A 140 13.56 -8.21 3.53
CA TRP A 140 13.21 -6.80 3.38
C TRP A 140 13.06 -6.45 1.90
N VAL A 141 11.91 -5.86 1.56
CA VAL A 141 11.63 -5.27 0.24
C VAL A 141 11.90 -3.76 0.32
N GLU A 142 12.78 -3.26 -0.54
CA GLU A 142 13.15 -1.85 -0.58
C GLU A 142 12.51 -1.12 -1.77
N PHE A 143 11.75 -0.07 -1.50
CA PHE A 143 11.20 0.85 -2.48
C PHE A 143 11.97 2.16 -2.45
N THR A 144 12.76 2.42 -3.49
CA THR A 144 13.40 3.73 -3.69
C THR A 144 12.34 4.74 -4.13
N LEU A 145 12.20 5.83 -3.37
CA LEU A 145 11.27 6.90 -3.72
C LEU A 145 11.77 7.66 -4.97
N ASN A 146 10.83 8.05 -5.82
CA ASN A 146 11.09 8.97 -6.93
C ASN A 146 10.97 10.43 -6.46
N ASP A 147 11.17 11.39 -7.36
CA ASP A 147 11.13 12.82 -7.02
C ASP A 147 9.79 13.25 -6.39
N ALA A 148 8.67 12.68 -6.84
CA ALA A 148 7.35 12.95 -6.26
C ALA A 148 7.22 12.38 -4.84
N GLY A 149 7.78 11.20 -4.59
CA GLY A 149 7.84 10.60 -3.26
C GLY A 149 8.71 11.39 -2.30
N ILE A 150 9.88 11.87 -2.75
CA ILE A 150 10.76 12.73 -1.97
C ILE A 150 10.07 14.06 -1.63
N ALA A 151 9.38 14.67 -2.60
CA ALA A 151 8.66 15.92 -2.40
C ALA A 151 7.50 15.82 -1.40
N LEU A 152 6.95 14.62 -1.18
CA LEU A 152 5.89 14.36 -0.21
C LEU A 152 6.38 14.09 1.23
N ILE A 153 7.70 14.01 1.46
CA ILE A 153 8.23 13.86 2.82
C ILE A 153 8.01 15.17 3.59
N ASN A 154 7.21 15.09 4.66
CA ASN A 154 6.97 16.20 5.56
C ASN A 154 8.09 16.28 6.61
N LYS A 155 8.97 17.27 6.46
CA LYS A 155 10.15 17.42 7.32
C LYS A 155 9.82 17.88 8.74
N THR A 156 8.73 18.61 8.91
CA THR A 156 8.31 19.18 10.21
C THR A 156 7.16 18.43 10.87
N GLY A 157 6.81 17.26 10.35
CA GLY A 157 5.74 16.47 10.91
C GLY A 157 5.68 15.06 10.35
N PHE A 158 4.47 14.66 10.06
CA PHE A 158 4.13 13.29 9.72
C PHE A 158 4.17 13.06 8.21
N THR A 159 4.88 12.02 7.79
CA THR A 159 4.89 11.53 6.41
C THR A 159 4.04 10.28 6.33
N ASN A 160 3.04 10.28 5.44
CA ASN A 160 2.15 9.16 5.21
C ASN A 160 2.26 8.70 3.75
N PHE A 161 2.36 7.40 3.54
CA PHE A 161 2.33 6.78 2.22
C PHE A 161 1.30 5.66 2.17
N GLY A 162 0.88 5.33 0.96
CA GLY A 162 0.08 4.16 0.65
C GLY A 162 0.94 3.07 0.03
N ILE A 163 0.51 1.83 0.15
CA ILE A 163 1.05 0.72 -0.65
C ILE A 163 -0.10 -0.03 -1.32
N ARG A 164 -0.01 -0.16 -2.64
CA ARG A 164 -1.05 -0.75 -3.49
C ARG A 164 -0.43 -1.67 -4.53
N ILE A 165 -1.22 -2.60 -5.02
CA ILE A 165 -0.88 -3.41 -6.18
C ILE A 165 -1.29 -2.68 -7.47
N SER A 166 -0.57 -2.91 -8.56
CA SER A 166 -0.68 -2.14 -9.81
C SER A 166 -2.07 -2.18 -10.42
N TYR A 167 -2.75 -3.33 -10.37
CA TYR A 167 -4.11 -3.45 -10.90
C TYR A 167 -5.08 -2.52 -10.17
N ASP A 168 -5.03 -2.52 -8.83
CA ASP A 168 -5.79 -1.59 -7.99
C ASP A 168 -5.38 -0.14 -8.28
N ALA A 169 -4.09 0.19 -8.24
CA ALA A 169 -3.65 1.59 -8.42
C ALA A 169 -3.91 2.18 -9.82
N LEU A 170 -3.94 1.35 -10.87
CA LEU A 170 -4.16 1.75 -12.26
C LEU A 170 -5.61 1.61 -12.70
N ASP A 171 -6.50 1.15 -11.81
CA ASP A 171 -7.88 0.82 -12.12
C ASP A 171 -8.01 -0.07 -13.37
N SER A 172 -7.29 -1.20 -13.33
CA SER A 172 -7.26 -2.15 -14.44
C SER A 172 -7.64 -3.53 -13.93
N GLU A 173 -8.83 -4.00 -14.30
CA GLU A 173 -9.25 -5.34 -13.96
C GLU A 173 -8.25 -6.39 -14.51
N PRO A 174 -7.73 -7.31 -13.68
CA PRO A 174 -6.87 -8.38 -14.11
C PRO A 174 -7.69 -9.41 -14.90
N GLY A 175 -7.88 -9.16 -16.20
CA GLY A 175 -8.53 -10.05 -17.18
C GLY A 175 -10.01 -10.34 -16.91
N PRO A 176 -10.61 -11.33 -17.60
CA PRO A 176 -12.04 -11.56 -17.53
C PRO A 176 -12.48 -12.00 -16.13
N ALA A 177 -13.62 -11.47 -15.70
CA ALA A 177 -14.35 -11.88 -14.50
C ALA A 177 -14.47 -13.43 -14.41
N GLY A 178 -14.27 -13.97 -13.21
CA GLY A 178 -14.50 -15.40 -12.90
C GLY A 178 -13.31 -16.34 -12.96
N GLN A 179 -12.11 -15.82 -13.22
CA GLN A 179 -10.87 -16.59 -13.05
C GLN A 179 -10.28 -16.40 -11.66
N LYS A 180 -9.67 -17.46 -11.10
CA LYS A 180 -9.00 -17.41 -9.79
C LYS A 180 -7.66 -16.70 -9.88
N ARG A 181 -7.67 -15.41 -9.62
CA ARG A 181 -6.51 -14.53 -9.74
C ARG A 181 -6.27 -13.86 -8.40
N ALA A 182 -5.06 -13.99 -7.89
CA ALA A 182 -4.69 -13.42 -6.60
C ALA A 182 -3.22 -13.02 -6.58
N ALA A 183 -2.94 -11.91 -5.96
CA ALA A 183 -1.62 -11.58 -5.46
C ALA A 183 -1.82 -10.96 -4.09
N SER A 184 -1.15 -11.52 -3.10
CA SER A 184 -1.17 -11.08 -1.72
C SER A 184 0.28 -11.01 -1.25
N VAL A 185 0.67 -9.84 -0.73
CA VAL A 185 1.96 -9.64 -0.08
C VAL A 185 1.67 -9.09 1.31
N LEU A 186 2.12 -9.81 2.32
CA LEU A 186 2.03 -9.41 3.71
C LEU A 186 3.37 -8.83 4.14
N PHE A 187 3.33 -7.60 4.63
CA PHE A 187 4.48 -6.92 5.23
C PHE A 187 4.41 -6.90 6.76
#